data_AF-A0A920PV67-F1
#
_entry.id   AF-A0A920PV67-F1
#
_cell.length_a   1.000
_cell.length_b   1.000
_cell.length_c   1.000
_cell.angle_alpha   90.00
_cell.angle_beta   90.00
_cell.angle_gamma   90.00
#
_symmetry.space_group_name_H-M   'P 1'
#
loop_
_entity.id
_entity.type
_entity.pdbx_description
1 polymer ?
#
loop_
_entity_poly.entity_id
_entity_poly.type
_entity_poly.pdbx_seq_one_letter_code
_entity_poly.pdbx_strand_id
1 'polypeptide(L)'
;MVAKGLDIPNVTLVGVILADIGMYLPDFRAGERAFGLLCQVAGRAGRGGDMGQVIVQTYNPDHYAIQAAASQDYQSLYEYEIESRRELGNPPFNEQVHRVFQNLNDAQALRQATDTGRMLMQRAQAQGLSDVNVFGPAPGVPFRIRGRYRGI
;
A
#
# COMPACT_ATOMS: atom_id res chain seq x y z
N MET A 1 -4.07 -1.47 9.96
CA MET A 1 -3.39 -1.35 11.26
C MET A 1 -4.38 -1.79 12.33
N VAL A 2 -4.18 -2.95 12.95
CA VAL A 2 -4.93 -3.30 14.17
C VAL A 2 -4.39 -2.38 15.27
N ALA A 3 -5.30 -1.73 16.00
CA ALA A 3 -4.98 -0.65 16.92
C ALA A 3 -3.78 -1.01 17.83
N LYS A 4 -2.71 -0.21 17.76
CA LYS A 4 -1.73 -0.14 18.86
C LYS A 4 -2.54 0.10 20.14
N GLY A 5 -2.33 -0.74 21.16
CA GLY A 5 -2.99 -0.60 22.47
C GLY A 5 -4.06 -1.64 22.82
N LEU A 6 -4.55 -2.45 21.87
CA LEU A 6 -5.37 -3.61 22.24
C LEU A 6 -4.45 -4.78 22.62
N ASP A 7 -4.11 -4.88 23.89
CA ASP A 7 -3.40 -6.03 24.45
C ASP A 7 -4.43 -7.03 24.98
N ILE A 8 -4.42 -8.24 24.43
CA ILE A 8 -5.31 -9.31 24.88
C ILE A 8 -4.41 -10.33 25.57
N PRO A 9 -4.48 -10.43 26.92
CA PRO A 9 -3.64 -11.38 27.64
C PRO A 9 -4.02 -12.82 27.25
N ASN A 10 -3.03 -13.73 27.30
CA ASN A 10 -3.18 -15.17 27.06
C ASN A 10 -3.58 -15.56 25.62
N VAL A 11 -3.33 -14.71 24.63
CA VAL A 11 -3.47 -15.12 23.22
C VAL A 11 -2.30 -16.02 22.85
N THR A 12 -2.59 -17.30 22.65
CA THR A 12 -1.62 -18.32 22.23
C THR A 12 -1.78 -18.74 20.78
N LEU A 13 -2.87 -18.37 20.11
CA LEU A 13 -3.11 -18.66 18.70
C LEU A 13 -3.67 -17.44 17.97
N VAL A 14 -3.08 -17.11 16.82
CA VAL A 14 -3.66 -16.14 15.89
C VAL A 14 -3.77 -16.71 14.49
N GLY A 15 -4.96 -16.57 13.89
CA GLY A 15 -5.21 -16.86 12.48
C GLY A 15 -5.24 -15.58 11.64
N VAL A 16 -4.44 -15.54 10.58
CA VAL A 16 -4.53 -14.52 9.53
C VAL A 16 -5.22 -15.15 8.33
N ILE A 17 -6.44 -14.71 8.08
CA ILE A 17 -7.29 -15.25 7.02
C ILE A 17 -7.20 -14.36 5.79
N LEU A 18 -7.03 -14.97 4.61
CA LEU A 18 -6.95 -14.28 3.32
C LEU A 18 -5.88 -13.18 3.29
N ALA A 19 -4.63 -13.54 3.61
CA ALA A 19 -3.51 -12.60 3.62
C ALA A 19 -3.30 -11.91 2.25
N ASP A 20 -3.76 -12.54 1.17
CA ASP A 20 -3.69 -12.06 -0.22
C ASP A 20 -4.38 -10.71 -0.45
N ILE A 21 -5.48 -10.42 0.26
CA ILE A 21 -6.29 -9.21 0.03
C ILE A 21 -5.44 -7.93 0.15
N GLY A 22 -4.51 -7.91 1.12
CA GLY A 22 -3.63 -6.77 1.34
C GLY A 22 -2.47 -6.68 0.34
N MET A 23 -2.06 -7.81 -0.22
CA MET A 23 -0.89 -7.94 -1.11
C MET A 23 -1.20 -7.56 -2.55
N TYR A 24 -2.43 -7.84 -3.03
CA TYR A 24 -2.85 -7.53 -4.40
C TYR A 24 -3.53 -6.16 -4.55
N LEU A 25 -3.36 -5.26 -3.59
CA LEU A 25 -3.76 -3.87 -3.77
C LEU A 25 -2.81 -3.21 -4.79
N PRO A 26 -3.32 -2.35 -5.70
CA PRO A 26 -2.52 -1.63 -6.68
C PRO A 26 -1.75 -0.48 -6.01
N ASP A 27 -0.88 -0.82 -5.08
CA ASP A 27 -0.06 0.08 -4.29
C ASP A 27 1.28 -0.63 -4.07
N PHE A 28 2.37 0.01 -4.50
CA PHE A 28 3.72 -0.54 -4.40
C PHE A 28 4.14 -0.88 -2.96
N ARG A 29 3.48 -0.30 -1.96
CA ARG A 29 3.73 -0.59 -0.54
C ARG A 29 2.93 -1.78 0.00
N ALA A 30 2.19 -2.49 -0.84
CA ALA A 30 1.33 -3.60 -0.42
C ALA A 30 2.12 -4.71 0.29
N GLY A 31 3.26 -5.14 -0.27
CA GLY A 31 4.13 -6.15 0.32
C GLY A 31 4.69 -5.73 1.68
N GLU A 32 5.31 -4.56 1.77
CA GLU A 32 5.80 -3.96 3.03
C GLU A 32 4.71 -3.93 4.12
N ARG A 33 3.50 -3.48 3.77
CA ARG A 33 2.39 -3.43 4.74
C ARG A 33 1.94 -4.81 5.18
N ALA A 34 1.86 -5.77 4.26
CA ALA A 34 1.49 -7.14 4.58
C ALA A 34 2.51 -7.74 5.56
N PHE A 35 3.81 -7.61 5.29
CA PHE A 35 4.87 -8.00 6.21
C PHE A 35 4.69 -7.37 7.60
N GLY A 36 4.55 -6.03 7.66
CA GLY A 36 4.41 -5.32 8.93
C GLY A 36 3.18 -5.77 9.74
N LEU A 37 2.06 -6.04 9.07
CA LEU A 37 0.85 -6.57 9.72
C LEU A 37 1.06 -8.00 10.22
N LEU A 38 1.68 -8.87 9.43
CA LEU A 38 1.96 -10.26 9.83
C LEU A 38 2.91 -10.30 11.01
N CYS A 39 3.99 -9.54 11.00
CA CYS A 39 4.92 -9.43 12.13
C CYS A 39 4.23 -8.84 13.37
N GLN A 40 3.38 -7.81 13.21
CA GLN A 40 2.62 -7.23 14.32
C GLN A 40 1.68 -8.27 14.94
N VAL A 41 0.96 -9.02 14.11
CA VAL A 41 0.04 -10.07 14.54
C VAL A 41 0.80 -11.21 15.22
N ALA A 42 1.93 -11.62 14.66
CA ALA A 42 2.79 -12.65 15.26
C ALA A 42 3.30 -12.22 16.64
N GLY A 43 3.70 -10.96 16.79
CA GLY A 43 4.11 -10.41 18.09
C GLY A 43 2.99 -10.22 19.10
N ARG A 44 1.73 -10.55 18.79
CA ARG A 44 0.62 -10.61 19.76
C ARG A 44 0.43 -12.01 20.34
N ALA A 45 0.74 -13.05 19.57
CA ALA A 45 0.72 -14.42 20.09
C ALA A 45 1.92 -14.63 21.02
N GLY A 46 1.70 -15.26 22.18
CA GLY A 46 2.81 -15.67 23.05
C GLY A 46 3.50 -14.53 23.81
N ARG A 47 2.79 -13.44 24.16
CA ARG A 47 3.31 -12.37 25.05
C ARG A 47 3.48 -12.80 26.52
N GLY A 48 3.63 -14.09 26.79
CA GLY A 48 3.81 -14.68 28.11
C GLY A 48 4.90 -15.76 28.09
N GLY A 49 4.92 -16.64 29.08
CA GLY A 49 5.81 -17.81 29.08
C GLY A 49 5.40 -18.92 28.10
N ASP A 50 4.22 -18.81 27.50
CA ASP A 50 3.63 -19.81 26.61
C ASP A 50 3.98 -19.55 25.15
N MET A 51 4.23 -20.64 24.40
CA MET A 51 4.49 -20.59 22.97
C MET A 51 3.24 -20.10 22.22
N GLY A 52 3.40 -19.00 21.47
CA GLY A 52 2.39 -18.51 20.54
C GLY A 52 2.48 -19.21 19.18
N GLN A 53 1.32 -19.51 18.59
CA GLN A 53 1.20 -20.05 17.24
C GLN A 53 0.51 -19.03 16.33
N VAL A 54 1.00 -18.91 15.10
CA VAL A 54 0.41 -18.05 14.06
C VAL A 54 0.15 -18.90 12.84
N ILE A 55 -1.08 -18.89 12.34
CA ILE A 55 -1.47 -19.60 11.12
C ILE A 55 -1.84 -18.56 10.08
N VAL A 56 -1.17 -18.58 8.94
CA VAL A 56 -1.44 -17.67 7.82
C VAL A 56 -2.08 -18.45 6.69
N GLN A 57 -3.28 -18.06 6.31
CA GLN A 57 -3.96 -18.57 5.12
C GLN A 57 -3.69 -17.63 3.94
N THR A 58 -3.06 -18.18 2.90
CA THR A 58 -2.79 -17.48 1.64
C THR A 58 -2.90 -18.46 0.46
N TYR A 59 -3.27 -17.94 -0.70
CA TYR A 59 -3.20 -18.68 -1.96
C TYR A 59 -1.78 -18.74 -2.55
N ASN A 60 -0.88 -17.85 -2.10
CA ASN A 60 0.49 -17.76 -2.59
C ASN A 60 1.50 -17.82 -1.42
N PRO A 61 1.74 -19.01 -0.85
CA PRO A 61 2.66 -19.17 0.28
C PRO A 61 4.10 -18.76 -0.07
N ASP A 62 4.50 -18.88 -1.34
CA ASP A 62 5.87 -18.58 -1.81
C ASP A 62 6.09 -17.07 -2.05
N HIS A 63 5.08 -16.23 -1.82
CA HIS A 63 5.22 -14.79 -1.95
C HIS A 63 6.32 -14.26 -1.00
N TYR A 64 7.24 -13.43 -1.52
CA TYR A 64 8.42 -12.96 -0.77
C TYR A 64 8.07 -12.35 0.60
N ALA A 65 7.00 -11.54 0.67
CA ALA A 65 6.56 -10.92 1.91
C ALA A 65 6.01 -11.93 2.94
N ILE A 66 5.41 -13.03 2.49
CA ILE A 66 4.92 -14.12 3.38
C ILE A 66 6.11 -14.89 3.95
N GLN A 67 7.05 -15.28 3.08
CA GLN A 67 8.26 -16.00 3.50
C GLN A 67 9.08 -15.18 4.49
N ALA A 68 9.34 -13.91 4.18
CA ALA A 68 10.03 -12.99 5.07
C ALA A 68 9.29 -12.79 6.40
N ALA A 69 7.96 -12.67 6.38
CA ALA A 69 7.17 -12.53 7.61
C ALA A 69 7.20 -13.79 8.48
N ALA A 70 7.18 -14.97 7.87
CA ALA A 70 7.23 -16.25 8.57
C ALA A 70 8.57 -16.46 9.30
N SER A 71 9.68 -16.04 8.70
CA SER A 71 11.02 -16.07 9.32
C SER A 71 11.37 -14.82 10.14
N GLN A 72 10.48 -13.82 10.16
CA GLN A 72 10.73 -12.48 10.73
C GLN A 72 11.99 -11.79 10.14
N ASP A 73 12.31 -12.10 8.88
CA ASP A 73 13.48 -11.60 8.18
C ASP A 73 13.15 -10.28 7.46
N TYR A 74 13.30 -9.18 8.19
CA TYR A 74 13.15 -7.84 7.63
C TYR A 74 14.20 -7.52 6.56
N GLN A 75 15.41 -8.08 6.67
CA GLN A 75 16.52 -7.75 5.77
C GLN A 75 16.22 -8.26 4.35
N SER A 76 15.79 -9.52 4.23
CA SER A 76 15.41 -10.10 2.93
C SER A 76 14.22 -9.36 2.29
N LEU A 77 13.23 -8.95 3.10
CA LEU A 77 12.12 -8.12 2.60
C LEU A 77 12.64 -6.78 2.05
N TYR A 78 13.48 -6.09 2.83
CA TYR A 78 14.00 -4.78 2.47
C TYR A 78 14.80 -4.81 1.17
N GLU A 79 15.69 -5.79 1.02
CA GLU A 79 16.52 -5.96 -0.17
C GLU A 79 15.67 -6.17 -1.43
N TYR A 80 14.62 -6.99 -1.35
CA TYR A 80 13.69 -7.19 -2.45
C TYR A 80 12.89 -5.92 -2.78
N GLU A 81 12.28 -5.29 -1.76
CA GLU A 81 11.42 -4.11 -1.92
C GLU A 81 12.20 -2.90 -2.46
N ILE A 82 13.42 -2.68 -1.97
CA ILE A 82 14.21 -1.51 -2.36
C ILE A 82 14.70 -1.62 -3.80
N GLU A 83 15.05 -2.82 -4.28
CA GLU A 83 15.43 -3.03 -5.68
C GLU A 83 14.20 -2.87 -6.60
N SER A 84 13.08 -3.50 -6.24
CA SER A 84 11.82 -3.35 -6.98
C SER A 84 11.38 -1.88 -7.09
N ARG A 85 11.53 -1.11 -6.01
CA ARG A 85 11.23 0.34 -6.02
C ARG A 85 12.19 1.13 -6.92
N ARG A 86 13.45 0.74 -6.99
CA ARG A 86 14.44 1.39 -7.87
C ARG A 86 14.10 1.14 -9.33
N GLU A 87 13.84 -0.11 -9.70
CA GLU A 87 13.50 -0.50 -11.07
C GLU A 87 12.21 0.17 -11.57
N LEU A 88 11.21 0.29 -10.69
CA LEU A 88 9.91 0.89 -11.03
C LEU A 88 9.84 2.40 -10.79
N GLY A 89 10.90 3.03 -10.29
CA GLY A 89 10.91 4.47 -9.99
C GLY A 89 9.90 4.87 -8.91
N ASN A 90 9.71 4.03 -7.90
CA ASN A 90 8.89 4.33 -6.73
C ASN A 90 9.71 5.00 -5.62
N PRO A 91 9.07 5.71 -4.67
CA PRO A 91 9.74 6.22 -3.48
C PRO A 91 10.54 5.12 -2.76
N PRO A 92 11.77 5.39 -2.29
CA PRO A 92 12.37 6.71 -2.13
C PRO A 92 13.16 7.25 -3.34
N PHE A 93 13.18 6.55 -4.48
CA PHE A 93 13.98 6.94 -5.64
C PHE A 93 13.37 8.06 -6.48
N ASN A 94 12.06 8.27 -6.34
CA ASN A 94 11.32 9.39 -6.93
C ASN A 94 10.35 9.98 -5.91
N GLU A 95 10.00 11.24 -6.11
CA GLU A 95 8.91 11.90 -5.41
C GLU A 95 7.59 11.69 -6.15
N GLN A 96 6.53 11.35 -5.42
CA GLN A 96 5.20 11.14 -5.99
C GLN A 96 4.17 11.99 -5.27
N VAL A 97 3.33 12.68 -6.05
CA VAL A 97 2.18 13.46 -5.55
C VAL A 97 0.91 12.86 -6.13
N HIS A 98 0.00 12.43 -5.26
CA HIS A 98 -1.30 11.91 -5.65
C HIS A 98 -2.39 12.95 -5.35
N ARG A 99 -2.96 13.54 -6.40
CA ARG A 99 -4.02 14.56 -6.30
C ARG A 99 -5.37 13.90 -6.54
N VAL A 100 -6.33 14.12 -5.65
CA VAL A 100 -7.70 13.58 -5.77
C VAL A 100 -8.69 14.72 -5.90
N PHE A 101 -9.53 14.67 -6.93
CA PHE A 101 -10.63 15.59 -7.19
C PHE A 101 -11.95 14.92 -6.82
N GLN A 102 -12.75 15.60 -6.00
CA GLN A 102 -14.04 15.06 -5.54
C GLN A 102 -15.18 15.95 -5.98
N ASN A 103 -16.22 15.35 -6.59
CA ASN A 103 -17.38 16.09 -7.04
C ASN A 103 -18.66 15.27 -6.90
N LEU A 104 -19.82 15.94 -6.78
CA LEU A 104 -21.12 15.27 -6.82
C LEU A 104 -21.45 14.72 -8.21
N ASN A 105 -20.82 15.26 -9.25
CA ASN A 105 -20.92 14.82 -10.63
C ASN A 105 -19.60 14.19 -11.10
N ASP A 106 -19.66 12.95 -11.57
CA ASP A 106 -18.50 12.17 -12.02
C ASP A 106 -17.70 12.88 -13.13
N ALA A 107 -18.40 13.33 -14.17
CA ALA A 107 -17.77 14.03 -15.29
C ALA A 107 -17.06 15.33 -14.85
N GLN A 108 -17.56 16.01 -13.82
CA GLN A 108 -16.88 17.18 -13.26
C GLN A 108 -15.61 16.81 -12.48
N ALA A 109 -15.63 15.73 -11.70
CA ALA A 109 -14.43 15.26 -11.00
C ALA A 109 -13.32 14.91 -11.99
N LEU A 110 -13.66 14.18 -13.06
CA LEU A 110 -12.70 13.79 -14.09
C LEU A 110 -12.21 14.98 -14.92
N ARG A 111 -13.08 15.94 -15.24
CA ARG A 111 -12.69 17.19 -15.91
C ARG A 111 -11.65 17.96 -15.10
N GLN A 112 -11.89 18.14 -13.80
CA GLN A 112 -10.95 18.85 -12.92
C GLN A 112 -9.57 18.17 -12.86
N ALA A 113 -9.54 16.83 -12.81
CA ALA A 113 -8.31 16.06 -12.89
C ALA A 113 -7.59 16.28 -14.23
N THR A 114 -8.33 16.18 -15.34
CA THR A 114 -7.82 16.39 -16.70
C THR A 114 -7.20 17.77 -16.87
N ASP A 115 -7.92 18.83 -16.50
CA ASP A 115 -7.48 20.21 -16.68
C ASP A 115 -6.25 20.51 -15.81
N THR A 116 -6.22 19.99 -14.58
CA THR A 116 -5.06 20.13 -13.71
C THR A 116 -3.85 19.40 -14.28
N GLY A 117 -4.02 18.17 -14.76
CA GLY A 117 -2.93 17.39 -15.36
C GLY A 117 -2.31 18.09 -16.57
N ARG A 118 -3.15 18.62 -17.48
CA ARG A 118 -2.67 19.43 -18.61
C ARG A 118 -1.92 20.68 -18.17
N MET A 119 -2.45 21.40 -17.19
CA MET A 119 -1.82 22.61 -16.66
C MET A 119 -0.46 22.32 -16.04
N LEU A 120 -0.32 21.21 -15.29
CA LEU A 120 0.95 20.78 -14.70
C LEU A 120 1.98 20.43 -15.79
N MET A 121 1.59 19.68 -16.82
CA MET A 121 2.47 19.35 -17.94
C MET A 121 2.95 20.59 -18.70
N GLN A 122 2.05 21.54 -18.98
CA GLN A 122 2.40 22.79 -19.65
C GLN A 122 3.39 23.62 -18.82
N ARG A 123 3.20 23.69 -17.50
CA ARG A 123 4.13 24.39 -16.60
C ARG A 123 5.48 23.71 -16.51
N ALA A 124 5.51 22.38 -16.43
CA ALA A 124 6.76 21.62 -16.43
C ALA A 124 7.57 21.88 -17.71
N GLN A 125 6.91 21.83 -18.87
CA GLN A 125 7.52 22.14 -20.16
C GLN A 125 8.03 23.58 -20.23
N ALA A 126 7.22 24.56 -19.79
CA ALA A 126 7.61 25.97 -19.81
C ALA A 126 8.80 26.28 -18.89
N GLN A 127 9.01 25.47 -17.84
CA GLN A 127 10.17 25.56 -16.94
C GLN A 127 11.35 24.69 -17.37
N GLY A 128 11.22 23.93 -18.46
CA GLY A 128 12.27 23.01 -18.94
C GLY A 128 12.48 21.78 -18.04
N LEU A 129 11.49 21.41 -17.22
CA LEU A 129 11.55 20.22 -16.37
C LEU A 129 11.23 18.97 -17.18
N SER A 130 12.22 18.09 -17.37
CA SER A 130 12.11 16.85 -18.15
C SER A 130 11.87 15.59 -17.32
N ASP A 131 11.98 15.71 -16.00
CA ASP A 131 11.88 14.66 -15.00
C ASP A 131 10.48 14.58 -14.35
N VAL A 132 9.54 15.42 -14.79
CA VAL A 132 8.16 15.46 -14.27
C VAL A 132 7.24 14.64 -15.16
N ASN A 133 6.67 13.57 -14.59
CA ASN A 133 5.65 12.76 -15.23
C ASN A 133 4.27 13.00 -14.59
N VAL A 134 3.24 13.20 -15.42
CA VAL A 134 1.85 13.27 -14.99
C VAL A 134 1.10 12.05 -15.51
N PHE A 135 0.66 11.19 -14.59
CA PHE A 135 -0.15 10.02 -14.89
C PHE A 135 -1.63 10.31 -14.70
N GLY A 136 -2.49 9.67 -15.50
CA GLY A 136 -3.93 9.93 -15.51
C GLY A 136 -4.39 10.84 -16.65
N PRO A 137 -5.64 11.33 -16.64
CA PRO A 137 -6.61 11.19 -15.55
C PRO A 137 -7.20 9.78 -15.45
N ALA A 138 -7.61 9.37 -14.25
CA ALA A 138 -8.27 8.09 -14.02
C ALA A 138 -9.38 8.21 -12.95
N PRO A 139 -10.32 7.25 -12.90
CA PRO A 139 -11.21 7.12 -11.75
C PRO A 139 -10.40 6.82 -10.48
N GLY A 140 -10.70 7.54 -9.40
CA GLY A 140 -10.05 7.28 -8.11
C GLY A 140 -10.49 5.94 -7.52
N VAL A 141 -9.64 5.31 -6.70
CA VAL A 141 -9.99 4.08 -5.98
C VAL A 141 -10.07 4.38 -4.47
N PRO A 142 -11.20 4.10 -3.78
CA PRO A 142 -12.52 3.74 -4.34
C PRO A 142 -13.14 4.86 -5.19
N PHE A 143 -14.02 4.47 -6.13
CA PHE A 143 -14.63 5.37 -7.12
C PHE A 143 -15.52 6.47 -6.52
N ARG A 144 -16.20 6.17 -5.41
CA ARG A 144 -17.12 7.09 -4.74
C ARG A 144 -16.96 7.01 -3.23
N ILE A 145 -16.90 8.17 -2.57
CA ILE A 145 -16.86 8.27 -1.10
C ILE A 145 -17.90 9.30 -0.66
N ARG A 146 -18.77 8.90 0.29
CA ARG A 146 -19.79 9.79 0.89
C ARG A 146 -20.60 10.57 -0.17
N GLY A 147 -21.06 9.85 -1.20
CA GLY A 147 -21.86 10.43 -2.28
C GLY A 147 -21.08 11.20 -3.36
N ARG A 148 -19.77 11.43 -3.20
CA ARG A 148 -18.93 12.16 -4.17
C ARG A 148 -18.06 11.22 -5.00
N TYR A 149 -18.09 11.40 -6.31
CA TYR A 149 -17.21 10.73 -7.28
C TYR A 149 -15.78 11.26 -7.15
N ARG A 150 -14.82 10.41 -7.50
CA ARG A 150 -13.39 10.69 -7.35
C ARG A 150 -12.69 10.56 -8.71
N GLY A 151 -12.04 11.62 -9.16
CA GLY A 151 -11.09 11.61 -10.26
C GLY A 151 -9.68 11.84 -9.73
N ILE A 152 -8.68 11.26 -10.37
CA ILE A 152 -7.26 11.41 -10.05
C ILE A 152 -6.49 11.82 -11.30
#